data_AF-A0A7V5FNJ7-F1
#
_entry.id   AF-A0A7V5FNJ7-F1
#
_cell.length_a   1.000
_cell.length_b   1.000
_cell.length_c   1.000
_cell.angle_alpha   90.00
_cell.angle_beta   90.00
_cell.angle_gamma   90.00
#
_symmetry.space_group_name_H-M   'P 1'
#
loop_
_entity.id
_entity.type
_entity.pdbx_description
1 polymer ?
#
loop_
_entity_poly.entity_id
_entity_poly.type
_entity_poly.pdbx_seq_one_letter_code
_entity_poly.pdbx_strand_id
1 'polypeptide(L)'
;MTLANKILLIVPPRDENLFVYSTPHLGLGYIGAALLSEGRNVKLFDSSLHKDHMTSLRDTVNEFQPDVVGITGFSFQYPRVLAMVRLV
;
A
#
# COMPACT_ATOMS: atom_id res chain seq x y z
N MET A 1 -2.55 -22.53 -16.67
CA MET A 1 -2.53 -21.05 -16.54
C MET A 1 -2.73 -20.72 -15.07
N THR A 2 -1.67 -20.37 -14.35
CA THR A 2 -1.82 -19.83 -12.99
C THR A 2 -2.39 -18.42 -13.10
N LEU A 3 -3.48 -18.13 -12.37
CA LEU A 3 -4.04 -16.78 -12.27
C LEU A 3 -2.91 -15.78 -11.91
N ALA A 4 -2.88 -14.63 -12.57
CA ALA A 4 -1.91 -13.59 -12.24
C ALA A 4 -2.26 -13.01 -10.86
N ASN A 5 -1.52 -13.43 -9.82
CA ASN A 5 -1.73 -12.97 -8.45
C ASN A 5 -1.84 -11.44 -8.40
N LYS A 6 -2.92 -10.94 -7.82
CA LYS A 6 -3.17 -9.51 -7.58
C LYS A 6 -2.50 -9.09 -6.29
N ILE A 7 -1.63 -8.09 -6.37
CA ILE A 7 -0.81 -7.64 -5.24
C ILE A 7 -1.13 -6.17 -4.96
N LEU A 8 -1.53 -5.88 -3.72
CA LEU A 8 -1.73 -4.51 -3.25
C LEU A 8 -0.55 -4.08 -2.39
N LEU A 9 0.13 -3.01 -2.77
CA LEU A 9 1.22 -2.40 -2.03
C LEU A 9 0.75 -1.09 -1.41
N ILE A 10 0.97 -0.89 -0.11
CA ILE A 10 0.37 0.19 0.66
C ILE A 10 1.45 1.07 1.29
N VAL A 11 1.36 2.38 1.06
CA VAL A 11 2.06 3.42 1.84
C VAL A 11 1.13 3.89 2.97
N PRO A 12 1.50 3.74 4.25
CA PRO A 12 0.69 4.17 5.38
C PRO A 12 0.60 5.70 5.47
N PRO A 13 -0.41 6.23 6.19
CA PRO A 13 -0.52 7.66 6.42
C PRO A 13 0.71 8.18 7.17
N ARG A 14 1.06 9.42 6.88
CA ARG A 14 2.21 10.08 7.50
C ARG A 14 1.86 10.58 8.89
N ASP A 15 2.88 10.80 9.70
CA ASP A 15 2.72 11.61 10.90
C ASP A 15 2.90 13.07 10.51
N GLU A 16 1.88 13.89 10.76
CA GLU A 16 1.91 15.33 10.47
C GLU A 16 2.99 16.06 11.29
N ASN A 17 3.44 15.47 12.41
CA ASN A 17 4.45 16.06 13.30
C ASN A 17 5.90 15.71 12.90
N LEU A 18 6.09 14.88 11.87
CA LEU A 18 7.41 14.53 11.37
C LEU A 18 7.62 15.19 10.01
N PHE A 19 8.76 15.86 9.81
CA PHE A 19 9.20 16.45 8.53
C PHE A 19 9.53 15.36 7.48
N VAL A 20 8.62 14.41 7.26
CA VAL A 20 8.74 13.39 6.22
C VAL A 20 8.21 14.01 4.94
N TYR A 21 9.14 14.48 4.09
CA TYR A 21 8.84 15.09 2.80
C TYR A 21 7.84 14.25 1.98
N SER A 22 6.98 14.96 1.22
CA SER A 22 6.16 14.39 0.14
C SER A 22 7.03 13.91 -1.01
N THR A 23 7.68 12.77 -0.80
CA THR A 23 8.45 12.09 -1.83
C THR A 23 7.70 10.85 -2.26
N PRO A 24 7.75 10.52 -3.56
CA PRO A 24 7.29 9.21 -4.04
C PRO A 24 8.02 8.09 -3.31
N HIS A 25 7.29 7.03 -2.96
CA HIS A 25 7.85 5.90 -2.23
C HIS A 25 8.65 4.97 -3.16
N LEU A 26 9.83 5.43 -3.61
CA LEU A 26 10.62 4.75 -4.64
C LEU A 26 10.88 3.27 -4.33
N GLY A 27 11.16 2.91 -3.08
CA GLY A 27 11.35 1.50 -2.70
C GLY A 27 10.15 0.60 -3.03
N LEU A 28 8.92 1.11 -2.84
CA LEU A 28 7.72 0.38 -3.26
C LEU A 28 7.51 0.44 -4.77
N GLY A 29 7.92 1.54 -5.43
CA GLY A 29 7.97 1.62 -6.89
C GLY A 29 8.86 0.54 -7.51
N TYR A 30 10.05 0.31 -6.94
CA TYR A 30 10.97 -0.76 -7.37
C TYR A 30 10.36 -2.16 -7.15
N ILE A 31 9.79 -2.42 -5.98
CA ILE A 31 9.12 -3.70 -5.69
C ILE A 31 7.95 -3.92 -6.66
N GLY A 32 7.12 -2.90 -6.88
CA GLY A 32 6.01 -2.96 -7.81
C GLY A 32 6.47 -3.23 -9.24
N ALA A 33 7.51 -2.55 -9.71
CA ALA A 33 8.09 -2.77 -11.04
C ALA A 33 8.63 -4.20 -11.22
N ALA A 34 9.32 -4.74 -10.22
CA ALA A 34 9.82 -6.12 -10.26
C ALA A 34 8.68 -7.15 -10.28
N LEU A 35 7.61 -6.93 -9.52
CA LEU A 35 6.42 -7.79 -9.55
C LEU A 35 5.69 -7.71 -10.89
N LEU A 36 5.58 -6.51 -11.48
CA LEU A 36 5.02 -6.32 -12.81
C LEU A 36 5.84 -7.04 -13.89
N SER A 37 7.19 -7.04 -13.81
CA SER A 37 8.03 -7.76 -14.78
C SER A 37 7.87 -9.28 -14.70
N GLU A 38 7.45 -9.81 -13.55
CA GLU A 38 7.09 -11.23 -13.35
C GLU A 38 5.64 -11.55 -13.77
N GLY A 39 4.96 -10.63 -14.46
CA GLY A 39 3.60 -10.81 -14.97
C GLY A 39 2.51 -10.75 -13.89
N ARG A 40 2.80 -10.17 -12.70
CA ARG A 40 1.80 -9.97 -11.65
C ARG A 40 0.95 -8.73 -11.90
N ASN A 41 -0.26 -8.70 -11.35
CA ASN A 41 -1.11 -7.51 -11.37
C ASN A 41 -0.89 -6.74 -10.07
N VAL A 42 -0.30 -5.54 -10.15
CA VAL A 42 0.10 -4.77 -8.96
C VAL A 42 -0.66 -3.46 -8.89
N LYS A 43 -1.21 -3.15 -7.71
CA LYS A 43 -1.77 -1.83 -7.38
C LYS A 43 -0.99 -1.21 -6.23
N LEU A 44 -0.69 0.09 -6.33
CA LEU A 44 -0.11 0.89 -5.26
C LEU A 44 -1.18 1.81 -4.67
N PHE A 45 -1.36 1.75 -3.36
CA PHE A 45 -2.21 2.64 -2.59
C PHE A 45 -1.34 3.54 -1.73
N ASP A 46 -1.37 4.84 -2.00
CA ASP A 46 -0.67 5.83 -1.18
C ASP A 46 -1.67 6.62 -0.36
N SER A 47 -1.66 6.41 0.97
CA SER A 47 -2.60 7.06 1.90
C SER A 47 -2.56 8.59 1.82
N SER A 48 -1.44 9.19 1.37
CA SER A 48 -1.32 10.65 1.23
C SER A 48 -2.15 11.24 0.09
N LEU A 49 -2.64 10.40 -0.84
CA LEU A 49 -3.51 10.82 -1.94
C LEU A 49 -4.99 10.85 -1.54
N HIS A 50 -5.33 10.42 -0.33
CA HIS A 50 -6.71 10.26 0.13
C HIS A 50 -6.95 11.03 1.42
N LYS A 51 -7.98 11.89 1.44
CA LYS A 51 -8.39 12.59 2.67
C LYS A 51 -8.88 11.60 3.73
N ASP A 52 -9.73 10.67 3.34
CA ASP A 52 -10.15 9.53 4.17
C ASP A 52 -9.48 8.25 3.66
N HIS A 53 -8.24 8.05 4.10
CA HIS A 53 -7.41 6.93 3.67
C HIS A 53 -7.90 5.57 4.18
N MET A 54 -8.60 5.50 5.32
CA MET A 54 -9.09 4.23 5.86
C MET A 54 -10.28 3.71 5.08
N THR A 55 -11.25 4.58 4.77
CA THR A 55 -12.39 4.22 3.90
C THR A 55 -11.88 3.90 2.49
N SER A 56 -11.03 4.76 1.92
CA SER A 56 -10.47 4.55 0.58
C SER A 56 -9.67 3.25 0.46
N LEU A 57 -8.93 2.86 1.51
CA LEU A 57 -8.22 1.58 1.54
C LEU A 57 -9.20 0.41 1.53
N ARG A 58 -10.22 0.43 2.39
CA ARG A 58 -11.25 -0.62 2.45
C ARG A 58 -11.93 -0.80 1.08
N ASP A 59 -12.30 0.29 0.43
CA ASP A 59 -12.91 0.26 -0.89
C ASP A 59 -11.94 -0.31 -1.93
N THR A 60 -10.67 0.11 -1.88
CA THR A 60 -9.62 -0.42 -2.76
C THR A 60 -9.45 -1.93 -2.60
N VAL A 61 -9.45 -2.45 -1.37
CA VAL A 61 -9.35 -3.89 -1.10
C VAL A 61 -10.57 -4.62 -1.65
N ASN A 62 -11.78 -4.10 -1.37
CA ASN A 62 -13.03 -4.70 -1.81
C ASN A 62 -13.16 -4.75 -3.34
N GLU A 63 -12.74 -3.70 -4.04
CA GLU A 63 -12.81 -3.64 -5.50
C GLU A 63 -11.70 -4.42 -6.18
N PHE A 64 -10.46 -4.28 -5.68
CA PHE A 64 -9.30 -4.91 -6.32
C PHE A 64 -9.23 -6.42 -6.03
N GLN A 65 -9.68 -6.84 -4.84
CA GLN A 65 -9.60 -8.21 -4.33
C GLN A 65 -8.16 -8.76 -4.44
N PRO A 66 -7.18 -8.18 -3.73
CA PRO A 66 -5.79 -8.66 -3.79
C PRO A 66 -5.64 -10.03 -3.13
N ASP A 67 -4.80 -10.89 -3.72
CA ASP A 67 -4.39 -12.17 -3.12
C ASP A 67 -3.29 -11.97 -2.06
N VAL A 68 -2.49 -10.91 -2.22
CA VAL A 68 -1.39 -10.55 -1.33
C VAL A 68 -1.39 -9.05 -1.07
N VAL A 69 -1.20 -8.67 0.19
CA VAL A 69 -1.06 -7.28 0.61
C VAL A 69 0.31 -7.06 1.25
N GLY A 70 1.04 -6.05 0.78
CA GLY A 70 2.29 -5.59 1.36
C GLY A 70 2.13 -4.17 1.89
N ILE A 71 2.46 -3.93 3.15
CA ILE A 71 2.42 -2.60 3.78
C ILE A 71 3.82 -2.22 4.19
N THR A 72 4.32 -1.10 3.66
CA THR A 72 5.60 -0.52 4.14
C THR A 72 5.36 0.20 5.47
N GLY A 73 6.42 0.41 6.25
CA GLY A 73 6.30 1.22 7.45
C GLY A 73 7.64 1.39 8.16
N PHE A 74 7.85 2.58 8.70
CA PHE A 74 8.90 2.81 9.69
C PHE A 74 8.46 2.33 11.07
N SER A 75 9.42 2.10 11.98
CA SER A 75 9.13 1.62 13.34
C SER A 75 8.12 2.52 14.08
N PHE A 76 8.17 3.84 13.88
CA PHE A 76 7.23 4.79 14.50
C PHE A 76 5.83 4.78 13.87
N GLN A 77 5.63 4.12 12.73
CA GLN A 77 4.32 3.96 12.09
C GLN A 77 3.62 2.65 12.51
N TYR A 78 4.25 1.82 13.34
CA TYR A 78 3.73 0.50 13.71
C TYR A 78 2.26 0.50 14.16
N PRO A 79 1.79 1.40 15.07
CA PRO A 79 0.38 1.42 15.46
C PRO A 79 -0.59 1.72 14.30
N ARG A 80 -0.18 2.60 13.37
CA ARG A 80 -0.96 2.95 12.18
C ARG A 80 -1.01 1.79 11.18
N VAL A 81 0.14 1.19 10.90
CA VAL A 81 0.22 -0.02 10.05
C VAL A 81 -0.66 -1.13 10.62
N LEU A 82 -0.61 -1.37 11.93
CA LEU A 82 -1.45 -2.37 12.59
C LEU A 82 -2.95 -2.09 12.42
N ALA A 83 -3.37 -0.82 12.46
CA ALA A 83 -4.76 -0.46 12.21
C ALA A 83 -5.19 -0.76 10.75
N MET A 84 -4.30 -0.53 9.79
CA MET A 84 -4.54 -0.81 8.37
C MET A 84 -4.61 -2.31 8.07
N VAL A 85 -3.79 -3.13 8.74
CA VAL A 85 -3.83 -4.60 8.62
C VAL A 85 -5.22 -5.16 8.94
N ARG A 86 -6.02 -4.49 9.77
CA ARG A 86 -7.39 -4.92 10.10
C ARG A 86 -8.43 -4.64 9.00
N LEU A 87 -8.03 -3.96 7.93
CA LEU A 87 -8.90 -3.60 6.80
C LEU A 87 -8.64 -4.45 5.56
N VAL A 88 -7.59 -5.26 5.56
CA VAL A 88 -7.12 -6.04 4.41
C VAL A 88 -7.30 -7.53 4.65
#